data_AF-A0A818CGL4-F1
#
_entry.id   AF-A0A818CGL4-F1
#
_cell.length_a   1.000
_cell.length_b   1.000
_cell.length_c   1.000
_cell.angle_alpha   90.00
_cell.angle_beta   90.00
_cell.angle_gamma   90.00
#
_symmetry.space_group_name_H-M   'P 1'
#
loop_
_entity.id
_entity.type
_entity.pdbx_description
1 polymer ?
#
loop_
_entity_poly.entity_id
_entity_poly.type
_entity_poly.pdbx_seq_one_letter_code
_entity_poly.pdbx_strand_id
1 'polypeptide(L)'
;VNERLNKIIYDPIFTSRLSFLKWSFNKCINKLSSHIILNRFCLQILPKIHTKIKWLDLESESMKNILDAADYPHLYALGLHNIEETTAICLFTGKEI
;
A
#
# COMPACT_ATOMS: atom_id res chain seq x y z
N VAL A 1 -10.42 16.25 -11.40
CA VAL A 1 -10.26 14.90 -10.80
C VAL A 1 -10.87 13.88 -11.74
N ASN A 2 -10.25 12.73 -11.99
CA ASN A 2 -10.76 11.74 -12.95
C ASN A 2 -11.93 10.94 -12.33
N GLU A 3 -13.17 11.20 -12.75
CA GLU A 3 -14.37 10.58 -12.18
C GLU A 3 -14.45 9.07 -12.41
N ARG A 4 -13.94 8.59 -13.56
CA ARG A 4 -13.92 7.17 -13.89
C ARG A 4 -13.00 6.40 -12.94
N LEU A 5 -11.84 6.98 -12.63
CA LEU A 5 -10.91 6.42 -11.64
C LEU A 5 -11.55 6.38 -10.24
N ASN A 6 -12.26 7.43 -9.84
CA ASN A 6 -12.96 7.44 -8.55
C ASN A 6 -13.98 6.30 -8.46
N LYS A 7 -14.81 6.08 -9.49
CA LYS A 7 -15.78 4.98 -9.49
C LYS A 7 -15.09 3.61 -9.30
N ILE A 8 -14.00 3.36 -10.03
CA ILE A 8 -13.24 2.10 -9.93
C ILE A 8 -12.63 1.93 -8.53
N ILE A 9 -12.07 3.01 -7.97
CA ILE A 9 -11.43 2.99 -6.65
C ILE A 9 -12.42 2.74 -5.51
N TYR A 10 -13.74 2.88 -5.70
CA TYR A 10 -14.73 2.55 -4.66
C TYR A 10 -15.47 1.23 -4.91
N ASP A 11 -15.23 0.62 -6.07
CA ASP A 11 -15.82 -0.66 -6.44
C ASP A 11 -15.26 -1.79 -5.55
N PRO A 12 -16.12 -2.60 -4.91
CA PRO A 12 -15.68 -3.69 -4.03
C PRO A 12 -14.71 -4.69 -4.67
N ILE A 13 -14.85 -4.95 -5.97
CA ILE A 13 -13.99 -5.91 -6.69
C ILE A 13 -12.55 -5.38 -6.71
N PHE A 14 -12.39 -4.12 -7.10
CA PHE A 14 -11.08 -3.47 -7.25
C PHE A 14 -10.50 -2.96 -5.92
N THR A 15 -11.30 -2.80 -4.88
CA THR A 15 -10.84 -2.37 -3.54
C THR A 15 -10.45 -3.52 -2.62
N SER A 16 -10.94 -4.73 -2.88
CA SER A 16 -10.63 -5.89 -2.05
C SER A 16 -9.14 -6.25 -2.06
N ARG A 17 -8.44 -5.99 -3.17
CA ARG A 17 -7.01 -6.16 -3.33
C ARG A 17 -6.39 -4.88 -3.87
N LEU A 18 -5.48 -4.29 -3.11
CA LEU A 18 -4.66 -3.17 -3.57
C LEU A 18 -3.20 -3.57 -3.66
N SER A 19 -2.56 -3.16 -4.75
CA SER A 19 -1.14 -3.39 -4.99
C SER A 19 -0.47 -2.06 -5.30
N PHE A 20 0.48 -1.68 -4.45
CA PHE A 20 1.32 -0.49 -4.59
C PHE A 20 2.68 -0.84 -5.17
N LEU A 21 2.71 -1.83 -6.08
CA LEU A 21 3.91 -2.30 -6.74
C LEU A 21 4.02 -1.71 -8.14
N LYS A 22 5.16 -1.07 -8.45
CA LYS A 22 5.45 -0.66 -9.82
C LYS A 22 6.22 -1.77 -10.52
N TRP A 23 5.54 -2.54 -11.37
CA TRP A 23 6.20 -3.56 -12.18
C TRP A 23 7.04 -2.91 -13.29
N SER A 24 8.29 -3.35 -13.44
CA SER A 24 9.13 -3.01 -14.59
C SER A 24 9.17 -4.14 -15.61
N PHE A 25 9.52 -3.82 -16.86
CA PHE A 25 9.69 -4.81 -17.93
C PHE A 25 10.71 -5.91 -17.58
N ASN A 26 11.65 -5.64 -16.67
CA ASN A 26 12.63 -6.62 -16.20
C ASN A 26 12.13 -7.48 -15.03
N LYS A 27 10.82 -7.47 -14.74
CA LYS A 27 10.20 -8.13 -13.58
C LYS A 27 10.68 -7.63 -12.22
N CYS A 28 11.45 -6.55 -12.17
CA CYS A 28 11.81 -5.89 -10.92
C CYS A 28 10.62 -5.05 -10.44
N ILE A 29 10.33 -5.13 -9.15
CA ILE A 29 9.41 -4.20 -8.48
C ILE A 29 10.21 -2.92 -8.25
N ASN A 30 9.76 -1.82 -8.83
CA ASN A 30 10.34 -0.51 -8.62
C ASN A 30 9.61 0.22 -7.50
N LYS A 31 10.31 1.15 -6.85
CA LYS A 31 9.72 2.05 -5.85
C LYS A 31 8.65 2.93 -6.51
N LEU A 32 7.54 3.17 -5.81
CA LEU A 32 6.54 4.14 -6.21
C LEU A 32 7.07 5.54 -5.84
N SER A 33 7.95 6.09 -6.67
CA SER A 33 8.76 7.28 -6.39
C SER A 33 8.00 8.62 -6.30
N SER A 34 6.69 8.62 -6.07
CA SER A 34 5.88 9.85 -6.00
C SER A 34 5.16 9.97 -4.66
N HIS A 35 5.81 10.66 -3.71
CA HIS A 35 5.21 11.02 -2.42
C HIS A 35 3.88 11.75 -2.57
N ILE A 36 3.67 12.51 -3.66
CA ILE A 36 2.41 13.21 -3.94
C ILE A 36 1.26 12.21 -4.15
N ILE A 37 1.50 11.13 -4.91
CA ILE A 37 0.50 10.09 -5.17
C ILE A 37 0.19 9.35 -3.87
N LEU A 38 1.23 8.99 -3.11
CA LEU A 38 1.09 8.28 -1.84
C LEU A 38 0.31 9.11 -0.81
N ASN A 39 0.66 10.38 -0.64
CA ASN A 39 -0.04 11.28 0.28
C ASN A 39 -1.52 11.45 -0.10
N ARG A 40 -1.81 11.65 -1.38
CA ARG A 40 -3.20 11.72 -1.83
C ARG A 40 -3.96 10.42 -1.53
N PHE A 41 -3.33 9.27 -1.76
CA PHE A 41 -3.94 7.98 -1.46
C PHE A 41 -4.22 7.84 0.03
N CYS A 42 -3.21 7.98 0.90
CA CYS A 42 -3.34 7.82 2.35
C CYS A 42 -4.33 8.82 2.96
N LEU A 43 -4.37 10.08 2.50
CA LEU A 43 -5.20 11.12 3.12
C LEU A 43 -6.63 11.19 2.57
N GLN A 44 -6.86 10.85 1.29
CA GLN A 44 -8.15 11.12 0.64
C GLN A 44 -8.92 9.88 0.24
N ILE A 45 -8.21 8.80 -0.10
CA ILE A 45 -8.80 7.58 -0.67
C ILE A 45 -8.89 6.51 0.40
N LEU A 46 -7.77 6.22 1.06
CA LEU A 46 -7.65 5.15 2.02
C LEU A 46 -8.70 5.22 3.16
N PRO A 47 -9.00 6.38 3.77
CA PRO A 47 -10.01 6.48 4.83
C PRO A 47 -11.43 6.10 4.40
N LYS A 48 -11.69 6.00 3.09
CA LYS A 48 -13.01 5.65 2.54
C LYS A 48 -13.10 4.18 2.13
N ILE A 49 -11.97 3.49 1.97
CA ILE A 49 -11.92 2.13 1.44
C ILE A 49 -11.22 1.13 2.38
N HIS A 50 -10.55 1.60 3.43
CA HIS A 50 -9.74 0.76 4.33
C HIS A 50 -10.50 -0.45 4.89
N THR A 51 -11.78 -0.29 5.25
CA THR A 51 -12.64 -1.38 5.72
C THR A 51 -12.97 -2.42 4.66
N LYS A 52 -12.78 -2.13 3.37
CA LYS A 52 -13.05 -3.08 2.27
C LYS A 52 -11.79 -3.82 1.83
N ILE A 53 -10.62 -3.33 2.23
CA ILE A 53 -9.35 -3.91 1.83
C ILE A 53 -9.17 -5.22 2.57
N LYS A 54 -8.90 -6.26 1.79
CA LYS A 54 -8.65 -7.60 2.27
C LYS A 54 -7.22 -8.04 1.96
N TRP A 55 -6.65 -7.56 0.86
CA TRP A 55 -5.26 -7.81 0.43
C TRP A 55 -4.51 -6.52 0.15
N LEU A 56 -3.29 -6.43 0.70
CA LEU A 56 -2.33 -5.36 0.44
C LEU A 56 -1.01 -5.93 -0.04
N ASP A 57 -0.56 -5.51 -1.21
CA ASP A 57 0.81 -5.75 -1.69
C ASP A 57 1.57 -4.42 -1.66
N LEU A 58 2.54 -4.27 -0.77
CA LEU A 58 3.27 -3.03 -0.49
C LEU A 58 4.77 -3.20 -0.75
N GLU A 59 5.44 -2.11 -1.11
CA GLU A 59 6.89 -2.03 -1.06
C GLU A 59 7.35 -1.26 0.19
N SER A 60 8.62 -1.42 0.57
CA SER A 60 9.15 -0.97 1.86
C SER A 60 8.92 0.52 2.19
N GLU A 61 9.01 1.42 1.22
CA GLU A 61 8.89 2.86 1.46
C GLU A 61 7.44 3.31 1.68
N SER A 62 6.53 2.79 0.87
CA SER A 62 5.08 3.05 1.00
C SER A 62 4.44 2.29 2.15
N MET A 63 5.04 1.17 2.58
CA MET A 63 4.50 0.32 3.64
C MET A 63 4.20 1.12 4.91
N LYS A 64 5.18 1.85 5.45
CA LYS A 64 5.00 2.61 6.70
C LYS A 64 3.83 3.60 6.58
N ASN A 65 3.84 4.43 5.54
CA ASN A 65 2.83 5.46 5.35
C ASN A 65 1.42 4.89 5.11
N ILE A 66 1.30 3.72 4.49
CA ILE A 66 0.00 3.09 4.23
C ILE A 66 -0.50 2.39 5.48
N LEU A 67 0.34 1.58 6.14
CA LEU A 67 -0.04 0.86 7.35
C LEU A 67 -0.36 1.80 8.51
N ASP A 68 0.35 2.92 8.66
CA ASP A 68 0.08 3.91 9.71
C ASP A 68 -1.16 4.77 9.44
N ALA A 69 -1.64 4.83 8.18
CA ALA A 69 -2.70 5.76 7.79
C ALA A 69 -4.13 5.25 8.05
N ALA A 70 -4.32 3.95 8.29
CA ALA A 70 -5.64 3.40 8.58
C ALA A 70 -5.58 2.03 9.27
N ASP A 71 -6.63 1.69 10.02
CA ASP A 71 -6.86 0.33 10.48
C ASP A 71 -7.50 -0.53 9.38
N TYR A 72 -7.07 -1.78 9.25
CA TYR A 72 -7.58 -2.69 8.21
C TYR A 72 -8.34 -3.88 8.83
N PRO A 73 -9.60 -3.70 9.26
CA PRO A 73 -10.32 -4.70 10.06
C PRO A 73 -10.60 -6.03 9.33
N HIS A 74 -10.51 -6.04 7.99
CA HIS A 74 -10.77 -7.22 7.16
C HIS A 74 -9.53 -7.70 6.39
N LEU A 75 -8.34 -7.21 6.74
CA LEU A 75 -7.10 -7.64 6.09
C LEU A 75 -6.81 -9.10 6.40
N TYR A 76 -6.67 -9.92 5.36
CA TYR A 76 -6.32 -11.35 5.49
C TYR A 76 -4.98 -11.71 4.87
N ALA A 77 -4.42 -10.87 4.02
CA ALA A 77 -3.03 -11.02 3.60
C ALA A 77 -2.34 -9.68 3.35
N LEU A 78 -1.06 -9.68 3.68
CA LEU A 78 -0.12 -8.59 3.48
C LEU A 78 1.11 -9.14 2.77
N GLY A 79 1.32 -8.73 1.52
CA GLY A 79 2.53 -8.98 0.76
C GLY A 79 3.49 -7.80 0.92
N LEU A 80 4.71 -8.08 1.38
CA LEU A 80 5.75 -7.07 1.53
C LEU A 80 6.89 -7.36 0.56
N HIS A 81 7.24 -6.36 -0.25
CA HIS A 81 8.21 -6.49 -1.34
C HIS A 81 9.35 -5.49 -1.17
N ASN A 82 10.53 -5.84 -1.69
CA ASN A 82 11.73 -5.00 -1.61
C ASN A 82 12.03 -4.47 -0.20
N ILE A 83 11.82 -5.31 0.82
CA ILE A 83 12.20 -4.96 2.20
C ILE A 83 13.71 -5.10 2.30
N GLU A 84 14.38 -3.98 2.56
CA GLU A 84 15.81 -3.99 2.90
C GLU A 84 16.00 -4.71 4.23
N GLU A 85 17.07 -5.49 4.37
CA GLU A 85 17.31 -6.35 5.54
C GLU A 85 17.27 -5.56 6.86
N THR A 86 17.85 -4.36 6.89
CA THR A 86 17.82 -3.44 8.04
C THR A 86 16.40 -3.02 8.41
N THR A 87 15.56 -2.75 7.41
CA THR A 87 14.15 -2.41 7.59
C THR A 87 13.38 -3.61 8.12
N ALA A 88 13.62 -4.82 7.59
CA ALA A 88 13.01 -6.05 8.10
C ALA A 88 13.36 -6.29 9.56
N ILE A 89 14.65 -6.13 9.95
CA ILE A 89 15.08 -6.28 11.34
C ILE A 89 14.33 -5.31 12.25
N CYS A 90 14.27 -4.03 11.88
CA CYS A 90 13.55 -3.02 12.66
C CYS A 90 12.07 -3.39 12.86
N LEU A 91 11.38 -3.78 11.78
CA LEU A 91 9.95 -4.08 11.79
C LEU A 91 9.59 -5.37 12.55
N PHE A 92 10.36 -6.44 12.38
CA PHE A 92 10.03 -7.75 12.95
C PHE A 92 10.62 -7.98 14.34
N THR A 93 11.63 -7.20 14.74
CA THR A 93 12.25 -7.34 16.08
C THR A 93 11.90 -6.21 17.03
N GLY A 94 11.33 -5.10 16.54
CA GLY A 94 11.00 -3.92 17.34
C GLY A 94 12.22 -3.15 17.85
N LYS A 95 13.42 -3.44 17.31
CA LYS A 95 14.66 -2.75 17.66
C LYS A 95 14.90 -1.62 16.67
N GLU A 96 14.88 -0.38 17.16
CA GLU A 96 15.39 0.76 16.39
C GLU A 96 16.91 0.60 16.20
N ILE A 97 17.40 0.89 14.99
CA ILE A 97 18.83 0.88 14.62
C ILE A 97 19.41 2.27 14.89
#